data_AF-A0A1S3QG04-F1
#
_entry.id   AF-A0A1S3QG04-F1
#
_cell.length_a   1.000
_cell.length_b   1.000
_cell.length_c   1.000
_cell.angle_alpha   90.00
_cell.angle_beta   90.00
_cell.angle_gamma   90.00
#
_symmetry.space_group_name_H-M   'P 1'
#
loop_
_entity.id
_entity.type
_entity.pdbx_description
1 polymer ?
#
loop_
_entity_poly.entity_id
_entity_poly.type
_entity_poly.pdbx_seq_one_letter_code
_entity_poly.pdbx_strand_id
1 'polypeptide(L)'
;MFPSSSPLLLAAVLTLAAAGGPVPGSDAETCFSRQHQNAVVNVRQALARPTTVMDSRISQSERDCVLACCSEDVKPGIKCTLAVFNPHKPSEPPNNHNCHLFHCQSERDCPLLAAEQGINTYDIFKGLIHPSTVIPTPPSTIQPTTTTTAAATTTTILPLLLLLLLFSLCCCYYYYSPSAAATTTILPLLLLLLLFSLCC
;
A
#
# COMPACT_ATOMS: atom_id res chain seq x y z
N MET A 1 49.43 55.69 -7.22
CA MET A 1 49.25 56.48 -8.46
C MET A 1 48.67 55.52 -9.51
N PHE A 2 47.35 55.41 -9.61
CA PHE A 2 46.69 54.64 -10.66
C PHE A 2 46.28 55.62 -11.77
N PRO A 3 46.65 55.40 -13.04
CA PRO A 3 46.02 56.11 -14.12
C PRO A 3 44.74 55.39 -14.57
N SER A 4 43.69 56.22 -14.68
CA SER A 4 42.46 56.10 -15.46
C SER A 4 42.78 55.84 -16.96
N SER A 5 41.89 55.49 -17.90
CA SER A 5 40.45 55.78 -18.06
C SER A 5 39.95 55.13 -19.37
N SER A 6 38.79 54.46 -19.30
CA SER A 6 37.66 54.49 -20.29
C SER A 6 37.88 53.97 -21.74
N PRO A 7 36.83 53.89 -22.60
CA PRO A 7 35.57 53.13 -22.50
C PRO A 7 35.18 52.43 -23.84
N LEU A 8 34.02 51.77 -23.88
CA LEU A 8 33.18 51.43 -25.06
C LEU A 8 33.70 50.38 -26.07
N LEU A 9 32.98 49.25 -26.17
CA LEU A 9 32.28 48.85 -27.40
C LEU A 9 31.24 47.75 -27.11
N LEU A 10 29.97 48.08 -27.43
CA LEU A 10 28.84 47.17 -27.55
C LEU A 10 29.10 46.13 -28.66
N ALA A 11 28.69 44.89 -28.44
CA ALA A 11 28.11 44.05 -29.50
C ALA A 11 26.96 43.23 -28.91
N ALA A 12 25.76 43.50 -29.42
CA ALA A 12 24.52 42.80 -29.15
C ALA A 12 24.41 41.53 -30.05
N VAL A 13 23.21 40.92 -30.00
CA VAL A 13 22.66 39.84 -30.85
C VAL A 13 22.72 38.47 -30.16
N LEU A 14 21.69 38.10 -29.38
CA LEU A 14 20.41 37.48 -29.77
C LEU A 14 20.52 36.04 -30.29
N THR A 15 19.75 35.18 -29.60
CA THR A 15 19.10 33.93 -30.05
C THR A 15 19.96 32.71 -30.35
N LEU A 16 19.99 31.76 -29.41
CA LEU A 16 19.55 30.40 -29.71
C LEU A 16 18.57 29.93 -28.62
N ALA A 17 17.28 30.18 -28.87
CA ALA A 17 16.23 29.30 -28.40
C ALA A 17 16.34 28.01 -29.22
N ALA A 18 16.94 26.97 -28.63
CA ALA A 18 16.94 25.63 -29.19
C ALA A 18 16.05 24.74 -28.31
N ALA A 19 14.82 24.59 -28.77
CA ALA A 19 13.95 23.43 -28.63
C ALA A 19 13.86 22.77 -27.24
N GLY A 20 12.98 23.32 -26.40
CA GLY A 20 12.19 22.49 -25.49
C GLY A 20 11.18 21.66 -26.30
N GLY A 21 11.67 20.65 -27.00
CA GLY A 21 10.85 19.56 -27.52
C GLY A 21 10.94 18.39 -26.54
N PRO A 22 9.84 17.70 -26.22
CA PRO A 22 9.93 16.44 -25.49
C PRO A 22 10.77 15.48 -26.33
N VAL A 23 11.92 15.07 -25.81
CA VAL A 23 12.71 13.98 -26.38
C VAL A 23 11.81 12.73 -26.37
N PRO A 24 11.39 12.19 -27.53
CA PRO A 24 10.67 10.93 -27.59
C PRO A 24 11.73 9.83 -27.49
N GLY A 25 12.05 9.42 -26.26
CA GLY A 25 13.16 8.49 -26.02
C GLY A 25 13.37 8.04 -24.58
N SER A 26 12.46 8.38 -23.67
CA SER A 26 12.19 7.53 -22.52
C SER A 26 10.71 7.24 -22.63
N ASP A 27 10.32 5.98 -22.70
CA ASP A 27 8.93 5.59 -22.44
C ASP A 27 8.57 6.24 -21.11
N ALA A 28 7.85 7.37 -21.15
CA ALA A 28 7.35 8.03 -19.97
C ALA A 28 6.20 7.16 -19.49
N GLU A 29 6.55 6.00 -18.90
CA GLU A 29 5.61 5.14 -18.24
C GLU A 29 4.90 6.02 -17.23
N THR A 30 3.62 6.26 -17.48
CA THR A 30 2.84 7.10 -16.61
C THR A 30 2.67 6.32 -15.31
N CYS A 31 3.05 6.94 -14.21
CA CYS A 31 2.87 6.35 -12.90
C CYS A 31 1.46 6.63 -12.40
N PHE A 32 0.79 5.58 -11.96
CA PHE A 32 -0.45 5.69 -11.23
C PHE A 32 -0.19 5.26 -9.78
N SER A 33 -0.67 6.08 -8.85
CA SER A 33 -0.58 5.79 -7.42
C SER A 33 -1.97 5.67 -6.83
N ARG A 34 -2.25 4.60 -6.10
CA ARG A 34 -3.44 4.47 -5.24
C ARG A 34 -3.03 4.62 -3.80
N GLN A 35 -3.66 5.55 -3.07
CA GLN A 35 -3.34 5.82 -1.67
C GLN A 35 -4.21 4.99 -0.72
N HIS A 36 -3.59 4.47 0.33
CA HIS A 36 -4.20 3.93 1.53
C HIS A 36 -3.87 4.84 2.70
N GLN A 37 -4.89 5.50 3.25
CA GLN A 37 -4.74 6.43 4.37
C GLN A 37 -4.59 5.68 5.68
N ASN A 38 -3.71 6.16 6.56
CA ASN A 38 -3.49 5.59 7.90
C ASN A 38 -3.23 4.09 7.84
N ALA A 39 -2.42 3.67 6.87
CA ALA A 39 -2.09 2.27 6.61
C ALA A 39 -0.59 2.10 6.46
N VAL A 40 -0.06 1.00 6.97
CA VAL A 40 1.37 0.66 6.95
C VAL A 40 1.56 -0.82 6.66
N VAL A 41 2.64 -1.14 5.96
CA VAL A 41 3.03 -2.54 5.71
C VAL A 41 3.47 -3.20 7.01
N ASN A 42 3.00 -4.42 7.27
CA ASN A 42 3.59 -5.27 8.28
C ASN A 42 4.99 -5.72 7.82
N VAL A 43 6.02 -4.92 8.13
CA VAL A 43 7.40 -5.13 7.68
C VAL A 43 7.92 -6.51 8.05
N ARG A 44 7.58 -7.02 9.25
CA ARG A 44 8.02 -8.35 9.70
C ARG A 44 7.47 -9.46 8.82
N GLN A 45 6.18 -9.40 8.50
CA GLN A 45 5.53 -10.41 7.66
C GLN A 45 5.93 -10.27 6.19
N ALA A 46 6.13 -9.04 5.73
CA ALA A 46 6.55 -8.76 4.37
C ALA A 46 7.98 -9.29 4.10
N LEU A 47 8.94 -8.97 4.97
CA LEU A 47 10.33 -9.44 4.84
C LEU A 47 10.54 -10.92 5.15
N ALA A 48 9.56 -11.58 5.79
CA ALA A 48 9.57 -13.03 5.93
C ALA A 48 9.33 -13.76 4.59
N ARG A 49 8.83 -13.05 3.58
CA ARG A 49 8.61 -13.62 2.24
C ARG A 49 9.83 -13.40 1.36
N PRO A 50 10.30 -14.43 0.65
CA PRO A 50 11.52 -14.35 -0.16
C PRO A 50 11.38 -13.47 -1.40
N THR A 51 10.14 -13.23 -1.85
CA THR A 51 9.84 -12.39 -3.02
C THR A 51 9.73 -10.90 -2.67
N THR A 52 9.66 -10.56 -1.39
CA THR A 52 9.54 -9.18 -0.95
C THR A 52 10.91 -8.56 -0.77
N VAL A 53 11.11 -7.39 -1.37
CA VAL A 53 12.32 -6.59 -1.21
C VAL A 53 11.94 -5.25 -0.63
N MET A 54 12.73 -4.74 0.32
CA MET A 54 12.55 -3.42 0.92
C MET A 54 13.82 -2.59 0.80
N ASP A 55 13.65 -1.29 0.56
CA ASP A 55 14.65 -0.23 0.71
C ASP A 55 14.09 0.91 1.57
N SER A 56 14.95 1.65 2.26
CA SER A 56 14.55 2.72 3.17
C SER A 56 15.40 3.96 2.95
N ARG A 57 14.74 5.11 2.84
CA ARG A 57 15.40 6.39 2.57
C ARG A 57 14.71 7.55 3.27
N ILE A 58 15.37 8.70 3.21
CA ILE A 58 14.82 9.97 3.66
C ILE A 58 14.28 10.70 2.43
N SER A 59 13.01 11.05 2.45
CA SER A 59 12.33 11.88 1.46
C SER A 59 11.84 13.17 2.11
N GLN A 60 11.89 14.28 1.38
CA GLN A 60 11.46 15.58 1.94
C GLN A 60 9.94 15.72 2.02
N SER A 61 9.21 14.90 1.27
CA SER A 61 7.75 14.91 1.23
C SER A 61 7.18 13.56 0.79
N GLU A 62 5.87 13.40 0.98
CA GLU A 62 5.11 12.26 0.47
C GLU A 62 5.26 12.09 -1.05
N ARG A 63 5.15 13.21 -1.78
CA ARG A 63 5.26 13.23 -3.24
C ARG A 63 6.63 12.74 -3.70
N ASP A 64 7.68 13.16 -3.02
CA ASP A 64 9.06 12.75 -3.31
C ASP A 64 9.26 11.24 -3.08
N CYS A 65 8.70 10.69 -2.00
CA CYS A 65 8.73 9.26 -1.73
C CYS A 65 8.05 8.43 -2.84
N VAL A 66 6.86 8.87 -3.29
CA VAL A 66 6.09 8.24 -4.37
C VAL A 66 6.82 8.34 -5.71
N LEU A 67 7.32 9.53 -6.06
CA LEU A 67 8.05 9.74 -7.31
C LEU A 67 9.30 8.89 -7.39
N ALA A 68 10.02 8.76 -6.29
CA ALA A 68 11.23 7.97 -6.31
C ALA A 68 10.92 6.44 -6.34
N CYS A 69 9.77 5.97 -5.85
CA CYS A 69 9.30 4.59 -6.16
C CYS A 69 8.94 4.46 -7.65
N CYS A 70 8.45 5.53 -8.25
CA CYS A 70 8.13 5.53 -9.66
C CYS A 70 9.37 5.52 -10.56
N SER A 71 10.41 6.29 -10.26
CA SER A 71 11.57 6.41 -11.15
C SER A 71 12.65 5.39 -10.87
N GLU A 72 12.70 4.84 -9.66
CA GLU A 72 13.81 4.00 -9.20
C GLU A 72 13.37 2.57 -8.90
N ASP A 73 14.35 1.68 -8.90
CA ASP A 73 14.18 0.30 -8.50
C ASP A 73 14.56 0.17 -7.01
N VAL A 74 13.84 -0.66 -6.25
CA VAL A 74 14.12 -0.92 -4.83
C VAL A 74 15.51 -1.55 -4.68
N LYS A 75 15.87 -2.41 -5.63
CA LYS A 75 17.20 -2.99 -5.83
C LYS A 75 17.44 -3.12 -7.33
N PRO A 76 18.69 -3.22 -7.82
CA PRO A 76 18.95 -3.34 -9.25
C PRO A 76 18.10 -4.43 -9.93
N GLY A 77 17.22 -4.05 -10.85
CA GLY A 77 16.31 -4.95 -11.56
C GLY A 77 15.00 -5.32 -10.83
N ILE A 78 14.77 -4.82 -9.61
CA ILE A 78 13.57 -5.07 -8.80
C ILE A 78 12.74 -3.80 -8.71
N LYS A 79 11.65 -3.74 -9.48
CA LYS A 79 10.77 -2.57 -9.58
C LYS A 79 10.06 -2.29 -8.25
N CYS A 80 9.95 -1.03 -7.87
CA CYS A 80 9.13 -0.64 -6.73
C CYS A 80 7.64 -0.73 -7.11
N THR A 81 6.84 -1.35 -6.25
CA THR A 81 5.38 -1.49 -6.44
C THR A 81 4.57 -0.87 -5.31
N LEU A 82 5.22 -0.53 -4.19
CA LEU A 82 4.56 -0.01 -3.00
C LEU A 82 5.51 0.94 -2.25
N ALA A 83 5.00 2.09 -1.81
CA ALA A 83 5.75 3.06 -1.02
C ALA A 83 5.00 3.40 0.27
N VAL A 84 5.71 3.54 1.38
CA VAL A 84 5.16 3.97 2.68
C VAL A 84 5.84 5.28 3.08
N PHE A 85 5.04 6.30 3.35
CA PHE A 85 5.52 7.59 3.87
C PHE A 85 5.08 7.79 5.32
N ASN A 86 6.04 8.05 6.20
CA ASN A 86 5.81 8.31 7.62
C ASN A 86 6.30 9.72 8.02
N PRO A 87 5.41 10.71 8.14
CA PRO A 87 5.79 12.09 8.46
C PRO A 87 6.28 12.28 9.90
N HIS A 88 6.06 11.32 10.80
CA HIS A 88 6.44 11.41 12.21
C HIS A 88 7.91 11.10 12.44
N LYS A 89 8.57 10.46 11.46
CA LYS A 89 10.02 10.27 11.48
C LYS A 89 10.67 11.58 11.02
N PRO A 90 11.48 12.24 11.86
CA PRO A 90 12.15 13.47 11.44
C PRO A 90 13.04 13.16 10.23
N SER A 91 13.01 13.97 9.19
CA SER A 91 13.81 13.78 7.97
C SER A 91 15.33 13.98 8.19
N GLU A 92 15.80 13.94 9.44
CA GLU A 92 17.18 14.22 9.83
C GLU A 92 17.97 12.91 10.02
N PRO A 93 19.12 12.70 9.38
CA PRO A 93 19.98 11.53 9.56
C PRO A 93 20.40 11.32 11.04
N PRO A 94 20.81 10.10 11.48
CA PRO A 94 21.37 9.01 10.69
C PRO A 94 20.49 7.77 10.51
N ASN A 95 19.31 7.68 11.15
CA ASN A 95 18.48 6.46 11.10
C ASN A 95 16.97 6.77 11.11
N ASN A 96 16.60 7.91 10.54
CA ASN A 96 15.22 8.38 10.50
C ASN A 96 14.69 8.33 9.06
N HIS A 97 14.68 7.14 8.48
CA HIS A 97 14.04 6.91 7.18
C HIS A 97 12.53 7.09 7.33
N ASN A 98 11.97 8.00 6.54
CA ASN A 98 10.54 8.30 6.52
C ASN A 98 9.86 7.77 5.25
N CYS A 99 10.64 7.29 4.27
CA CYS A 99 10.16 6.66 3.06
C CYS A 99 10.68 5.23 2.99
N HIS A 100 9.76 4.26 2.91
CA HIS A 100 10.09 2.85 2.75
C HIS A 100 9.51 2.34 1.44
N LEU A 101 10.36 1.78 0.58
CA LEU A 101 9.97 1.23 -0.70
C LEU A 101 9.92 -0.28 -0.62
N PHE A 102 8.90 -0.86 -1.24
CA PHE A 102 8.73 -2.30 -1.29
C PHE A 102 8.47 -2.79 -2.71
N HIS A 103 8.97 -3.99 -2.98
CA HIS A 103 8.54 -4.82 -4.09
C HIS A 103 7.64 -5.92 -3.54
N CYS A 104 6.37 -5.86 -3.91
CA CYS A 104 5.33 -6.82 -3.54
C CYS A 104 4.62 -7.27 -4.82
N GLN A 105 4.42 -8.57 -5.02
CA GLN A 105 3.66 -9.07 -6.17
C GLN A 105 2.15 -9.01 -5.94
N SER A 106 1.72 -9.10 -4.68
CA SER A 106 0.32 -9.05 -4.28
C SER A 106 0.14 -8.42 -2.90
N GLU A 107 -1.10 -8.06 -2.55
CA GLU A 107 -1.47 -7.59 -1.20
C GLU A 107 -1.17 -8.65 -0.11
N ARG A 108 -1.09 -9.93 -0.48
CA ARG A 108 -0.69 -11.00 0.46
C ARG A 108 0.78 -10.91 0.80
N ASP A 109 1.61 -10.41 -0.09
CA ASP A 109 3.05 -10.30 0.11
C ASP A 109 3.42 -9.13 1.02
N CYS A 110 2.62 -8.05 0.95
CA CYS A 110 2.76 -6.87 1.80
C CYS A 110 1.42 -6.56 2.47
N PRO A 111 1.06 -7.32 3.53
CA PRO A 111 -0.20 -7.10 4.22
C PRO A 111 -0.18 -5.75 4.94
N LEU A 112 -1.23 -4.97 4.70
CA LEU A 112 -1.44 -3.67 5.32
C LEU A 112 -2.11 -3.82 6.68
N LEU A 113 -1.63 -3.04 7.63
CA LEU A 113 -2.22 -2.86 8.96
C LEU A 113 -2.63 -1.41 9.11
N ALA A 114 -3.55 -1.15 10.05
CA ALA A 114 -3.84 0.21 10.47
C ALA A 114 -2.57 0.85 11.06
N ALA A 115 -2.31 2.10 10.66
CA ALA A 115 -1.17 2.89 11.10
C ALA A 115 -1.63 4.09 11.93
N GLU A 116 -0.65 4.76 12.54
CA GLU A 116 -0.88 6.06 13.15
C GLU A 116 -1.36 7.08 12.11
N GLN A 117 -2.11 8.07 12.58
CA GLN A 117 -2.70 9.07 11.71
C GLN A 117 -1.60 9.83 10.94
N GLY A 118 -1.75 9.93 9.62
CA GLY A 118 -0.78 10.60 8.75
C GLY A 118 0.29 9.70 8.14
N ILE A 119 0.39 8.43 8.56
CA ILE A 119 1.20 7.43 7.84
C ILE A 119 0.38 6.88 6.69
N ASN A 120 0.87 7.05 5.47
CA ASN A 120 0.15 6.64 4.27
C ASN A 120 0.97 5.68 3.43
N THR A 121 0.28 4.73 2.80
CA THR A 121 0.86 3.77 1.87
C THR A 121 0.33 4.01 0.46
N TYR A 122 1.16 3.81 -0.55
CA TYR A 122 0.86 4.08 -1.96
C TYR A 122 1.18 2.84 -2.80
N ASP A 123 0.17 2.27 -3.45
CA ASP A 123 0.37 1.25 -4.48
C ASP A 123 0.78 1.96 -5.77
N ILE A 124 1.92 1.58 -6.34
CA ILE A 124 2.51 2.22 -7.52
C ILE A 124 2.41 1.27 -8.71
N PHE A 125 1.77 1.74 -9.77
CA PHE A 125 1.59 1.02 -11.02
C PHE A 125 2.27 1.78 -12.16
N LYS A 126 3.07 1.08 -12.98
CA LYS A 126 3.69 1.61 -14.20
C LYS A 126 2.97 1.05 -15.42
N GLY A 127 2.57 1.91 -16.36
CA GLY A 127 2.02 1.48 -17.65
C GLY A 127 1.26 2.58 -18.40
N LEU A 128 0.88 2.31 -19.65
CA LEU A 128 0.11 3.20 -20.52
C LEU A 128 -1.42 3.10 -20.31
N ILE A 129 -1.87 2.26 -19.37
CA ILE A 129 -3.29 1.99 -19.12
C ILE A 129 -3.59 2.00 -17.63
N HIS A 130 -4.52 2.86 -17.23
CA HIS A 130 -5.15 2.77 -15.91
C HIS A 130 -5.84 1.40 -15.78
N PRO A 131 -5.83 0.74 -14.60
CA PRO A 131 -6.72 -0.41 -14.31
C PRO A 131 -8.21 -0.04 -14.20
N SER A 132 -8.64 1.07 -14.80
CA SER A 132 -10.03 1.54 -14.79
C SER A 132 -10.50 1.82 -16.19
N THR A 133 -10.60 0.79 -17.04
CA THR A 133 -11.55 0.85 -18.16
C THR A 133 -11.93 -0.55 -18.65
N VAL A 134 -12.90 -1.17 -17.98
CA VAL A 134 -13.84 -2.04 -18.69
C VAL A 134 -14.74 -1.07 -19.47
N ILE A 135 -14.39 -0.77 -20.72
CA ILE A 135 -15.20 0.04 -21.63
C ILE A 135 -16.39 -0.83 -22.07
N PRO A 136 -17.65 -0.52 -21.70
CA PRO A 136 -18.80 -1.06 -22.42
C PRO A 136 -18.89 -0.28 -23.73
N THR A 137 -18.67 -0.96 -24.85
CA THR A 137 -18.89 -0.43 -26.20
C THR A 137 -20.38 -0.09 -26.36
N PRO A 138 -20.79 1.15 -26.73
CA PRO A 138 -22.17 1.40 -27.15
C PRO A 138 -22.32 1.00 -28.63
N PRO A 139 -23.49 0.45 -29.03
CA PRO A 139 -24.46 1.36 -29.65
C PRO A 139 -25.95 1.09 -29.36
N SER A 140 -26.70 2.19 -29.43
CA SER A 140 -28.10 2.35 -29.87
C SER A 140 -29.31 2.00 -28.97
N THR A 141 -30.06 3.07 -28.69
CA THR A 141 -31.53 3.22 -28.73
C THR A 141 -32.39 2.78 -27.52
N ILE A 142 -32.78 3.80 -26.74
CA ILE A 142 -34.05 4.08 -26.02
C ILE A 142 -34.88 2.89 -25.48
N GLN A 143 -34.95 2.75 -24.14
CA GLN A 143 -36.20 2.52 -23.39
C GLN A 143 -36.01 2.81 -21.88
N PRO A 144 -36.95 3.49 -21.19
CA PRO A 144 -36.92 3.62 -19.74
C PRO A 144 -37.49 2.34 -19.10
N THR A 145 -36.72 1.67 -18.25
CA THR A 145 -37.24 0.63 -17.36
C THR A 145 -36.80 0.91 -15.93
N THR A 146 -37.76 1.34 -15.13
CA THR A 146 -37.70 1.28 -13.67
C THR A 146 -37.64 -0.18 -13.24
N THR A 147 -36.63 -0.56 -12.46
CA THR A 147 -36.69 -1.79 -11.65
C THR A 147 -36.02 -1.52 -10.31
N THR A 148 -36.86 -1.59 -9.29
CA THR A 148 -36.57 -1.43 -7.87
C THR A 148 -36.01 -2.74 -7.28
N THR A 149 -35.17 -2.59 -6.25
CA THR A 149 -35.01 -3.49 -5.09
C THR A 149 -33.99 -4.64 -5.15
N ALA A 150 -32.92 -4.41 -4.37
CA ALA A 150 -32.22 -5.25 -3.39
C ALA A 150 -31.83 -6.71 -3.69
N ALA A 151 -30.54 -6.99 -3.48
CA ALA A 151 -30.11 -8.22 -2.82
C ALA A 151 -28.86 -7.94 -1.97
N ALA A 152 -29.01 -8.15 -0.67
CA ALA A 152 -27.96 -8.07 0.34
C ALA A 152 -27.02 -9.28 0.24
N THR A 153 -25.72 -9.04 0.19
CA THR A 153 -24.71 -10.10 0.29
C THR A 153 -24.35 -10.28 1.76
N THR A 154 -25.08 -11.16 2.45
CA THR A 154 -24.76 -11.60 3.82
C THR A 154 -24.21 -13.03 3.76
N THR A 155 -22.90 -13.18 3.56
CA THR A 155 -22.26 -14.51 3.48
C THR A 155 -20.96 -14.63 4.27
N THR A 156 -20.92 -14.06 5.48
CA THR A 156 -19.89 -14.40 6.49
C THR A 156 -20.39 -14.41 7.94
N ILE A 157 -21.61 -13.95 8.22
CA ILE A 157 -22.14 -13.89 9.60
C ILE A 157 -22.63 -15.25 10.10
N LEU A 158 -23.15 -16.11 9.20
CA LEU A 158 -23.69 -17.42 9.57
C LEU A 158 -22.67 -18.39 10.20
N PRO A 159 -21.43 -18.55 9.68
CA PRO A 159 -20.44 -19.43 10.32
C PRO A 159 -19.95 -18.88 11.67
N LEU A 160 -19.83 -17.55 11.80
CA LEU A 160 -19.37 -16.92 13.06
C LEU A 160 -20.44 -17.00 14.16
N LEU A 161 -21.71 -16.78 13.79
CA LEU A 161 -22.82 -16.86 14.73
C LEU A 161 -23.06 -18.29 15.19
N LEU A 162 -22.93 -19.29 14.30
CA LEU A 162 -23.00 -20.70 14.66
C LEU A 162 -21.86 -21.09 15.61
N LEU A 163 -20.63 -20.60 15.37
CA LEU A 163 -19.48 -20.85 16.24
C LEU A 163 -19.68 -20.26 17.65
N LEU A 164 -20.19 -19.02 17.74
CA LEU A 164 -20.52 -18.37 19.02
C LEU A 164 -21.64 -19.09 19.77
N LEU A 165 -22.65 -19.60 19.06
CA LEU A 165 -23.77 -20.32 19.65
C LEU A 165 -23.34 -21.70 20.18
N LEU A 166 -22.48 -22.41 19.44
CA LEU A 166 -21.85 -23.66 19.90
C LEU A 166 -20.95 -23.44 21.13
N PHE A 167 -20.18 -22.34 21.14
CA PHE A 167 -19.36 -21.96 22.31
C PHE A 167 -20.25 -21.70 23.54
N SER A 168 -21.32 -20.92 23.37
CA SER A 168 -22.25 -20.64 24.47
C SER A 168 -22.93 -21.89 25.00
N LEU A 169 -23.38 -22.82 24.15
CA LEU A 169 -23.97 -24.09 24.61
C LEU A 169 -22.97 -24.95 25.38
N CYS A 170 -21.71 -24.98 24.93
CA CYS A 170 -20.64 -25.73 25.61
C CYS A 170 -20.36 -25.15 27.01
N CYS A 171 -20.28 -23.83 27.13
CA CYS A 171 -20.10 -23.16 28.42
C CYS A 171 -21.30 -23.38 29.34
N CYS A 172 -22.53 -23.28 28.82
CA CYS A 172 -23.74 -23.54 29.60
C CYS A 172 -23.82 -25.00 30.06
N TYR A 173 -23.54 -25.97 29.20
CA TYR A 173 -23.53 -27.39 29.56
C TYR A 173 -22.50 -27.70 30.66
N TYR A 174 -21.31 -27.08 30.59
CA TYR A 174 -20.27 -27.23 31.61
C TYR A 174 -20.65 -26.56 32.94
N TYR A 175 -21.29 -25.38 32.88
CA TYR A 175 -21.74 -24.67 34.08
C TYR A 175 -22.92 -25.37 34.77
N TYR A 176 -23.81 -26.00 34.01
CA TYR A 176 -25.01 -26.66 34.52
C TYR A 176 -24.81 -28.16 34.86
N SER A 177 -23.69 -28.77 34.51
CA SER A 177 -23.38 -30.15 34.87
C SER A 177 -22.65 -30.19 36.22
N PRO A 178 -23.30 -30.60 37.32
CA PRO A 178 -22.65 -30.75 38.59
C PRO A 178 -22.07 -32.17 38.64
N SER A 179 -20.99 -32.40 37.90
CA SER A 179 -20.29 -33.69 37.97
C SER A 179 -18.85 -33.47 38.39
N ALA A 180 -18.64 -33.70 39.69
CA ALA A 180 -17.36 -34.03 40.27
C ALA A 180 -16.62 -35.07 39.41
N ALA A 181 -15.29 -34.91 39.34
CA ALA A 181 -14.31 -35.77 38.65
C ALA A 181 -14.13 -35.52 37.13
N ALA A 182 -13.04 -34.83 36.77
CA ALA A 182 -11.94 -35.39 35.98
C ALA A 182 -11.01 -34.26 35.48
N THR A 183 -9.86 -34.12 36.11
CA THR A 183 -8.79 -33.14 35.80
C THR A 183 -7.92 -33.51 34.59
N THR A 184 -8.37 -34.40 33.69
CA THR A 184 -7.50 -34.97 32.63
C THR A 184 -7.89 -34.60 31.19
N THR A 185 -9.01 -33.91 30.96
CA THR A 185 -9.47 -33.54 29.61
C THR A 185 -9.40 -32.04 29.30
N ILE A 186 -8.99 -31.21 30.26
CA ILE A 186 -8.88 -29.74 30.09
C ILE A 186 -7.65 -29.39 29.25
N LEU A 187 -6.54 -30.09 29.43
CA LEU A 187 -5.29 -29.84 28.72
C LEU A 187 -5.38 -30.07 27.20
N PRO A 188 -5.99 -31.16 26.67
CA PRO A 188 -6.08 -31.34 25.23
C PRO A 188 -7.02 -30.33 24.56
N LEU A 189 -8.09 -29.89 25.23
CA LEU A 189 -9.02 -28.90 24.66
C LEU A 189 -8.42 -27.49 24.65
N LEU A 190 -7.69 -27.11 25.71
CA LEU A 190 -6.98 -25.84 25.76
C LEU A 190 -5.81 -25.81 24.75
N LEU A 191 -5.12 -26.93 24.57
CA LEU A 191 -4.06 -27.08 23.56
C LEU A 191 -4.65 -27.01 22.13
N LEU A 192 -5.82 -27.61 21.89
CA LEU A 192 -6.51 -27.53 20.60
C LEU A 192 -6.98 -26.09 20.29
N LEU A 193 -7.47 -25.35 21.29
CA LEU A 193 -7.83 -23.93 21.18
C LEU A 193 -6.60 -23.04 20.93
N LEU A 194 -5.47 -23.33 21.58
CA LEU A 194 -4.19 -22.64 21.35
C LEU A 194 -3.63 -22.92 19.95
N LEU A 195 -3.73 -24.16 19.47
CA LEU A 195 -3.31 -24.55 18.12
C LEU A 195 -4.20 -23.90 17.05
N PHE A 196 -5.52 -23.81 17.27
CA PHE A 196 -6.41 -23.07 16.36
C PHE A 196 -6.11 -21.57 16.33
N SER A 197 -5.74 -20.97 17.47
CA SER A 197 -5.35 -19.56 17.56
C SER A 197 -3.98 -19.26 16.94
N LEU A 198 -3.15 -20.28 16.73
CA LEU A 198 -1.86 -20.18 16.04
C LEU A 198 -1.95 -20.44 14.53
N CYS A 199 -3.05 -21.03 14.07
CA CYS A 199 -3.28 -21.39 12.66
C CYS A 199 -4.17 -20.40 11.89
N CYS A 200 -4.78 -19.43 12.58
CA CYS A 200 -5.45 -18.27 12.00
C CYS A 200 -4.56 -17.03 12.12
#